data_AF-A0AAD7UFE6-F1
#
_entry.id   AF-A0AAD7UFE6-F1
#
_cell.length_a   1.000
_cell.length_b   1.000
_cell.length_c   1.000
_cell.angle_alpha   90.00
_cell.angle_beta   90.00
_cell.angle_gamma   90.00
#
_symmetry.space_group_name_H-M   'P 1'
#
loop_
_entity.id
_entity.type
_entity.pdbx_description
1 polymer ?
#
loop_
_entity_poly.entity_id
_entity_poly.type
_entity_poly.pdbx_seq_one_letter_code
_entity_poly.pdbx_strand_id
1 'polypeptide(L)'
;MCLVTLLLASSSRCLAVQLSPQLAQARAALAQALVDAPPAVGRRELLGGSAAALALARVAAVDASGGATAGGAYLLRAKERYNARVVAGAKDFRALKASVDGGDATAMTDFFAGDSFEDLCAAGFLLSNAFRINSTQNPDKIFQVQKFKAFKKEADTVTAALKKKKIPDATAAYARASAALDDYMNAVGL
;
A
#
# COMPACT_ATOMS: atom_id res chain seq x y z
N MET A 1 -42.46 49.66 2.47
CA MET A 1 -42.21 48.73 3.60
C MET A 1 -41.41 47.56 3.04
N CYS A 2 -40.08 47.68 3.12
CA CYS A 2 -39.20 46.98 4.09
C CYS A 2 -38.99 45.51 3.72
N LEU A 3 -37.83 45.18 3.13
CA LEU A 3 -36.62 44.64 3.80
C LEU A 3 -36.81 43.15 4.15
N VAL A 4 -35.90 42.21 3.93
CA VAL A 4 -34.52 42.25 3.43
C VAL A 4 -34.07 40.82 3.11
N THR A 5 -33.17 40.73 2.15
CA THR A 5 -32.30 39.60 1.80
C THR A 5 -31.50 39.08 3.01
N LEU A 6 -31.59 37.81 3.40
CA LEU A 6 -30.53 37.14 4.18
C LEU A 6 -30.71 35.60 4.23
N LEU A 7 -29.80 34.84 3.62
CA LEU A 7 -29.05 33.82 4.35
C LEU A 7 -27.84 33.36 3.51
N LEU A 8 -26.73 34.08 3.70
CA LEU A 8 -25.40 33.67 3.32
C LEU A 8 -24.86 32.72 4.40
N ALA A 9 -24.21 31.64 3.98
CA ALA A 9 -23.08 30.95 4.62
C ALA A 9 -23.09 30.72 6.15
N SER A 10 -23.03 29.45 6.58
CA SER A 10 -22.07 28.95 7.59
C SER A 10 -22.51 27.58 8.13
N SER A 11 -21.87 26.49 7.69
CA SER A 11 -21.79 25.24 8.47
C SER A 11 -20.61 24.38 8.00
N SER A 12 -19.43 25.02 7.83
CA SER A 12 -18.14 24.33 7.64
C SER A 12 -17.25 24.39 8.90
N ARG A 13 -17.85 24.49 10.10
CA ARG A 13 -17.10 24.61 11.36
C ARG A 13 -17.67 23.75 12.48
N CYS A 14 -17.74 22.43 12.27
CA CYS A 14 -18.00 21.50 13.37
C CYS A 14 -17.10 20.25 13.41
N LEU A 15 -16.12 20.11 12.51
CA LEU A 15 -15.27 18.90 12.46
C LEU A 15 -13.86 19.05 13.05
N ALA A 16 -13.51 20.21 13.60
CA ALA A 16 -12.15 20.51 14.07
C ALA A 16 -11.95 20.49 15.60
N VAL A 17 -12.95 20.11 16.41
CA VAL A 17 -12.89 20.24 17.89
C VAL A 17 -12.90 18.90 18.64
N GLN A 18 -12.96 17.75 17.97
CA GLN A 18 -13.04 16.44 18.66
C GLN A 18 -11.78 15.57 18.60
N LEU A 19 -10.68 15.98 17.95
CA LEU A 19 -9.45 15.17 17.88
C LEU A 19 -8.49 15.33 19.07
N SER A 20 -8.62 16.42 19.84
CA SER A 20 -7.74 16.75 20.97
C SER A 20 -7.92 15.90 22.24
N PRO A 21 -9.13 15.48 22.68
CA PRO A 21 -9.25 14.68 23.90
C PRO A 21 -8.75 13.24 23.74
N GLN A 22 -8.86 12.68 22.53
CA GLN A 22 -8.40 11.32 22.20
C GLN A 22 -6.87 11.18 22.30
N LEU A 23 -6.12 12.19 21.83
CA LEU A 23 -4.67 12.18 21.88
C LEU A 23 -4.14 12.40 23.31
N ALA A 24 -4.87 13.17 24.13
CA ALA A 24 -4.57 13.34 25.55
C ALA A 24 -4.81 12.05 26.34
N GLN A 25 -5.90 11.34 26.07
CA GLN A 25 -6.20 10.05 26.69
C GLN A 25 -5.19 8.96 26.29
N ALA A 26 -4.75 8.93 25.03
CA ALA A 26 -3.72 7.98 24.57
C ALA A 26 -2.35 8.23 25.23
N ARG A 27 -1.96 9.50 25.44
CA ARG A 27 -0.70 9.82 26.13
C ARG A 27 -0.75 9.50 27.62
N ALA A 28 -1.89 9.71 28.29
CA ALA A 28 -2.08 9.32 29.68
C ALA A 28 -2.03 7.79 29.84
N ALA A 29 -2.65 7.03 28.94
CA ALA A 29 -2.58 5.57 28.95
C ALA A 29 -1.15 5.03 28.73
N LEU A 30 -0.37 5.65 27.83
CA LEU A 30 1.04 5.28 27.60
C LEU A 30 1.92 5.61 28.81
N ALA A 31 1.69 6.75 29.46
CA ALA A 31 2.41 7.13 30.68
C ALA A 31 2.13 6.17 31.83
N GLN A 32 0.88 5.71 31.98
CA GLN A 32 0.51 4.71 32.98
C GLN A 32 1.18 3.33 32.68
N ALA A 33 1.26 2.93 31.41
CA ALA A 33 1.88 1.67 31.00
C ALA A 33 3.41 1.66 31.20
N LEU A 34 4.08 2.81 31.15
CA LEU A 34 5.52 2.92 31.43
C LEU A 34 5.83 2.88 32.93
N VAL A 35 4.89 3.24 33.80
CA VAL A 35 5.04 3.19 35.25
C VAL A 35 4.77 1.77 35.80
N ASP A 36 3.93 0.98 35.11
CA ASP A 36 3.58 -0.40 35.51
C ASP A 36 4.55 -1.46 34.96
N ALA A 37 5.65 -1.06 34.30
CA ALA A 37 6.66 -2.00 33.83
C ALA A 37 7.35 -2.69 35.02
N PRO A 38 7.20 -4.02 35.20
CA PRO A 38 7.87 -4.70 36.31
C PRO A 38 9.39 -4.65 36.12
N PRO A 39 10.17 -4.53 37.20
CA PRO A 39 11.63 -4.48 37.10
C PRO A 39 12.13 -5.78 36.46
N ALA A 40 13.12 -5.66 35.58
CA ALA A 40 13.74 -6.80 34.91
C ALA A 40 14.29 -7.80 35.95
N VAL A 41 13.57 -8.90 36.17
CA VAL A 41 13.98 -9.98 37.07
C VAL A 41 15.02 -10.84 36.36
N GLY A 42 16.18 -10.98 37.00
CA GLY A 42 17.28 -11.81 36.52
C GLY A 42 16.88 -13.27 36.32
N ARG A 43 17.48 -13.90 35.32
CA ARG A 43 17.24 -15.26 34.80
C ARG A 43 17.42 -16.42 35.81
N ARG A 44 17.57 -16.13 37.11
CA ARG A 44 17.93 -17.10 38.17
C ARG A 44 16.78 -17.44 39.13
N GLU A 45 15.61 -16.82 38.97
CA GLU A 45 14.40 -17.05 39.79
C GLU A 45 13.32 -17.84 39.00
N LEU A 46 13.72 -18.79 38.15
CA LEU A 46 12.79 -19.57 37.31
C LEU A 46 12.57 -21.01 37.80
N LEU A 47 12.71 -21.26 39.11
CA LEU A 47 12.43 -22.57 39.71
C LEU A 47 11.79 -22.39 41.10
N GLY A 48 10.56 -21.89 41.14
CA GLY A 48 9.85 -21.72 42.40
C GLY A 48 8.38 -21.35 42.22
N GLY A 49 7.52 -22.35 42.11
CA GLY A 49 6.17 -22.25 42.66
C GLY A 49 5.04 -21.78 41.72
N SER A 50 4.20 -22.76 41.39
CA SER A 50 2.73 -22.70 41.45
C SER A 50 1.93 -21.75 40.53
N ALA A 51 1.43 -22.35 39.45
CA ALA A 51 -0.02 -22.53 39.20
C ALA A 51 -0.98 -21.38 39.57
N ALA A 52 -1.01 -20.33 38.75
CA ALA A 52 -2.17 -19.49 38.42
C ALA A 52 -1.67 -18.51 37.35
N ALA A 53 -2.23 -18.36 36.15
CA ALA A 53 -3.62 -18.45 35.77
C ALA A 53 -3.70 -18.86 34.29
N LEU A 54 -4.53 -19.86 34.01
CA LEU A 54 -5.27 -19.92 32.76
C LEU A 54 -6.15 -18.68 32.71
N ALA A 55 -5.66 -17.59 32.14
CA ALA A 55 -6.46 -16.43 31.81
C ALA A 55 -6.37 -16.20 30.31
N LEU A 56 -7.47 -16.55 29.63
CA LEU A 56 -7.88 -16.17 28.29
C LEU A 56 -7.02 -15.07 27.64
N ALA A 57 -5.96 -15.48 26.97
CA ALA A 57 -5.51 -14.78 25.77
C ALA A 57 -6.03 -15.60 24.59
N ARG A 58 -7.34 -15.44 24.31
CA ARG A 58 -7.83 -15.47 22.93
C ARG A 58 -7.14 -14.31 22.21
N VAL A 59 -5.84 -14.48 21.94
CA VAL A 59 -5.20 -13.86 20.81
C VAL A 59 -5.97 -14.45 19.66
N ALA A 60 -6.89 -13.66 19.10
CA ALA A 60 -7.34 -13.92 17.75
C ALA A 60 -6.07 -14.23 16.98
N ALA A 61 -5.98 -15.46 16.48
CA ALA A 61 -5.05 -15.79 15.43
C ALA A 61 -5.34 -14.75 14.33
N VAL A 62 -4.58 -13.66 14.36
CA VAL A 62 -4.26 -12.93 13.15
C VAL A 62 -3.72 -14.04 12.27
N ASP A 63 -4.46 -14.29 11.21
CA ASP A 63 -4.12 -15.22 10.17
C ASP A 63 -2.76 -14.80 9.61
N ALA A 64 -1.69 -15.24 10.27
CA ALA A 64 -0.34 -15.22 9.78
C ALA A 64 -0.26 -16.36 8.75
N SER A 65 -1.10 -16.29 7.71
CA SER A 65 -0.97 -17.11 6.52
C SER A 65 0.28 -16.65 5.79
N GLY A 66 1.40 -17.25 6.18
CA GLY A 66 2.70 -16.99 5.59
C GLY A 66 3.81 -17.52 6.48
N GLY A 67 3.74 -18.81 6.82
CA GLY A 67 4.81 -19.49 7.55
C GLY A 67 6.16 -19.22 6.90
N ALA A 68 7.08 -18.68 7.70
CA ALA A 68 8.53 -18.70 7.56
C ALA A 68 9.10 -19.15 6.20
N THR A 69 8.79 -18.46 5.11
CA THR A 69 9.53 -18.61 3.87
C THR A 69 10.89 -17.95 4.09
N ALA A 70 11.98 -18.58 3.64
CA ALA A 70 13.38 -18.18 3.87
C ALA A 70 13.77 -16.75 3.39
N GLY A 71 12.80 -15.95 2.93
CA GLY A 71 12.90 -14.52 2.66
C GLY A 71 12.28 -13.60 3.72
N GLY A 72 11.78 -14.07 4.87
CA GLY A 72 11.02 -13.24 5.83
C GLY A 72 11.64 -11.87 6.19
N ALA A 73 12.94 -11.83 6.49
CA ALA A 73 13.65 -10.57 6.74
C ALA A 73 13.91 -9.75 5.46
N TYR A 74 14.23 -10.42 4.35
CA TYR A 74 14.50 -9.76 3.07
C TYR A 74 13.24 -9.13 2.48
N LEU A 75 12.12 -9.85 2.51
CA LEU A 75 10.81 -9.40 2.08
C LEU A 75 10.33 -8.24 2.95
N LEU A 76 10.51 -8.30 4.26
CA LEU A 76 10.15 -7.18 5.15
C LEU A 76 10.93 -5.91 4.79
N ARG A 77 12.25 -6.01 4.62
CA ARG A 77 13.08 -4.87 4.19
C ARG A 77 12.72 -4.37 2.80
N ALA A 78 12.38 -5.26 1.86
CA ALA A 78 11.94 -4.86 0.53
C ALA A 78 10.60 -4.12 0.59
N LYS A 79 9.65 -4.60 1.39
CA LYS A 79 8.37 -3.95 1.64
C LYS A 79 8.55 -2.56 2.25
N GLU A 80 9.41 -2.42 3.26
CA GLU A 80 9.75 -1.11 3.86
C GLU A 80 10.29 -0.10 2.83
N ARG A 81 11.09 -0.57 1.86
CA ARG A 81 11.76 0.29 0.87
C ARG A 81 10.90 0.62 -0.36
N TYR A 82 10.15 -0.35 -0.85
CA TYR A 82 9.53 -0.27 -2.18
C TYR A 82 8.02 -0.09 -2.13
N ASN A 83 7.33 -0.46 -1.05
CA ASN A 83 5.86 -0.33 -0.99
C ASN A 83 5.41 1.12 -1.19
N ALA A 84 6.05 2.08 -0.52
CA ALA A 84 5.68 3.49 -0.65
C ALA A 84 5.80 3.99 -2.11
N ARG A 85 6.85 3.54 -2.82
CA ARG A 85 7.10 3.88 -4.23
C ARG A 85 6.09 3.22 -5.16
N VAL A 86 5.79 1.94 -4.94
CA VAL A 86 4.78 1.21 -5.72
C VAL A 86 3.38 1.80 -5.51
N VAL A 87 3.01 2.14 -4.27
CA VAL A 87 1.72 2.76 -3.96
C VAL A 87 1.61 4.15 -4.57
N ALA A 88 2.68 4.96 -4.50
CA ALA A 88 2.72 6.27 -5.14
C ALA A 88 2.53 6.15 -6.66
N GLY A 89 3.34 5.33 -7.33
CA GLY A 89 3.23 5.14 -8.77
C GLY A 89 1.90 4.53 -9.20
N ALA A 90 1.32 3.61 -8.42
CA ALA A 90 0.00 3.05 -8.69
C ALA A 90 -1.11 4.09 -8.53
N LYS A 91 -0.99 4.99 -7.54
CA LYS A 91 -1.91 6.12 -7.37
C LYS A 91 -1.84 7.07 -8.57
N ASP A 92 -0.64 7.41 -9.01
CA ASP A 92 -0.44 8.29 -10.16
C ASP A 92 -0.96 7.65 -11.45
N PHE A 93 -0.71 6.34 -11.64
CA PHE A 93 -1.27 5.57 -12.74
C PHE A 93 -2.81 5.58 -12.73
N ARG A 94 -3.43 5.39 -11.56
CA ARG A 94 -4.90 5.44 -11.42
C ARG A 94 -5.46 6.86 -11.61
N ALA A 95 -4.69 7.91 -11.32
CA ALA A 95 -5.09 9.29 -11.55
C ALA A 95 -5.27 9.60 -13.06
N LEU A 96 -4.59 8.86 -13.94
CA LEU A 96 -4.78 8.97 -15.39
C LEU A 96 -6.20 8.60 -15.84
N LYS A 97 -6.99 7.90 -15.02
CA LYS A 97 -8.34 7.50 -15.40
C LYS A 97 -9.20 8.68 -15.86
N ALA A 98 -9.08 9.84 -15.20
CA ALA A 98 -9.80 11.04 -15.61
C ALA A 98 -9.40 11.51 -17.02
N SER A 99 -8.11 11.50 -17.33
CA SER A 99 -7.59 11.83 -18.66
C SER A 99 -7.99 10.80 -19.72
N VAL A 100 -8.02 9.52 -19.35
CA VAL A 100 -8.46 8.42 -20.23
C VAL A 100 -9.93 8.52 -20.59
N ASP A 101 -10.78 8.78 -19.60
CA ASP A 101 -12.23 8.95 -19.79
C ASP A 101 -12.53 10.26 -20.56
N GLY A 102 -11.70 11.29 -20.39
CA GLY A 102 -11.77 12.56 -21.14
C GLY A 102 -11.10 12.54 -22.52
N GLY A 103 -10.45 11.44 -22.91
CA GLY A 103 -9.75 11.30 -24.19
C GLY A 103 -8.46 12.14 -24.32
N ASP A 104 -7.91 12.63 -23.22
CA ASP A 104 -6.67 13.41 -23.22
C ASP A 104 -5.44 12.49 -23.27
N ALA A 105 -4.87 12.39 -24.47
CA ALA A 105 -3.66 11.62 -24.75
C ALA A 105 -2.39 12.26 -24.19
N THR A 106 -2.42 13.56 -23.88
CA THR A 106 -1.24 14.33 -23.46
C THR A 106 -0.81 13.87 -22.07
N ALA A 107 -1.74 13.89 -21.11
CA ALA A 107 -1.48 13.43 -19.75
C ALA A 107 -1.00 11.97 -19.69
N MET A 108 -1.55 11.09 -20.54
CA MET A 108 -1.06 9.71 -20.62
C MET A 108 0.38 9.67 -21.15
N THR A 109 0.66 10.39 -22.23
CA THR A 109 1.99 10.42 -22.84
C THR A 109 3.04 10.97 -21.87
N ASP A 110 2.70 12.04 -21.16
CA ASP A 110 3.58 12.67 -20.17
C ASP A 110 3.90 11.72 -19.01
N PHE A 111 2.89 11.00 -18.50
CA PHE A 111 3.11 10.01 -17.44
C PHE A 111 4.00 8.85 -17.89
N PHE A 112 3.74 8.25 -19.05
CA PHE A 112 4.51 7.11 -19.55
C PHE A 112 5.92 7.48 -20.00
N ALA A 113 6.18 8.76 -20.31
CA ALA A 113 7.51 9.29 -20.60
C ALA A 113 8.24 9.81 -19.34
N GLY A 114 7.53 9.96 -18.23
CA GLY A 114 8.06 10.54 -17.00
C GLY A 114 8.67 9.52 -16.04
N ASP A 115 9.47 10.05 -15.11
CA ASP A 115 10.17 9.25 -14.09
C ASP A 115 9.21 8.46 -13.20
N SER A 116 7.97 8.91 -13.00
CA SER A 116 7.00 8.23 -12.13
C SER A 116 6.64 6.83 -12.64
N PHE A 117 6.51 6.65 -13.95
CA PHE A 117 6.26 5.33 -14.53
C PHE A 117 7.50 4.43 -14.48
N GLU A 118 8.68 5.00 -14.70
CA GLU A 118 9.95 4.27 -14.58
C GLU A 118 10.20 3.83 -13.13
N ASP A 119 9.93 4.70 -12.17
CA ASP A 119 10.07 4.43 -10.73
C ASP A 119 9.10 3.33 -10.28
N LEU A 120 7.84 3.39 -10.72
CA LEU A 120 6.87 2.32 -10.53
C LEU A 120 7.38 1.00 -11.11
N CYS A 121 7.97 1.04 -12.30
CA CYS A 121 8.48 -0.16 -12.95
C CYS A 121 9.66 -0.78 -12.22
N ALA A 122 10.62 0.05 -11.79
CA ALA A 122 11.79 -0.37 -11.04
C ALA A 122 11.39 -0.90 -9.66
N ALA A 123 10.59 -0.14 -8.91
CA ALA A 123 10.14 -0.52 -7.57
C ALA A 123 9.24 -1.76 -7.61
N GLY A 124 8.33 -1.86 -8.57
CA GLY A 124 7.44 -3.00 -8.75
C GLY A 124 8.20 -4.29 -9.03
N PHE A 125 9.19 -4.25 -9.91
CA PHE A 125 10.03 -5.41 -10.20
C PHE A 125 10.91 -5.81 -9.00
N LEU A 126 11.51 -4.85 -8.30
CA LEU A 126 12.33 -5.12 -7.11
C LEU A 126 11.50 -5.69 -5.95
N LEU A 127 10.30 -5.16 -5.72
CA LEU A 127 9.36 -5.70 -4.73
C LEU A 127 8.93 -7.11 -5.11
N SER A 128 8.56 -7.34 -6.38
CA SER A 128 8.16 -8.66 -6.88
C SER A 128 9.25 -9.72 -6.71
N ASN A 129 10.51 -9.35 -6.98
CA ASN A 129 11.65 -10.25 -6.79
C ASN A 129 11.96 -10.54 -5.31
N ALA A 130 11.44 -9.75 -4.38
CA ALA A 130 11.61 -10.01 -2.96
C ALA A 130 10.84 -11.25 -2.47
N PHE A 131 9.83 -11.70 -3.24
CA PHE A 131 9.02 -12.89 -2.96
C PHE A 131 9.71 -14.21 -3.33
N ARG A 132 11.02 -14.20 -3.56
CA ARG A 132 11.81 -15.41 -3.82
C ARG A 132 11.81 -16.33 -2.61
N ILE A 133 11.64 -17.62 -2.88
CA ILE A 133 11.77 -18.68 -1.87
C ILE A 133 13.26 -18.98 -1.60
N ASN A 134 14.10 -18.90 -2.64
CA ASN A 134 15.54 -19.06 -2.55
C ASN A 134 16.28 -18.19 -3.57
N SER A 135 17.59 -18.02 -3.38
CA SER A 135 18.45 -17.16 -4.20
C SER A 135 18.71 -17.68 -5.62
N THR A 136 18.34 -18.93 -5.93
CA THR A 136 18.52 -19.55 -7.25
C THR A 136 17.23 -19.61 -8.07
N GLN A 137 16.07 -19.31 -7.46
CA GLN A 137 14.79 -19.28 -8.13
C GLN A 137 14.81 -18.22 -9.23
N ASN A 138 14.56 -18.62 -10.48
CA ASN A 138 14.47 -17.70 -11.60
C ASN A 138 13.32 -16.68 -11.35
N PRO A 139 13.53 -15.37 -11.58
CA PRO A 139 12.50 -14.35 -11.43
C PRO A 139 11.19 -14.67 -12.18
N ASP A 140 11.25 -15.33 -13.33
CA ASP A 140 10.07 -15.72 -14.12
C ASP A 140 9.15 -16.73 -13.43
N LYS A 141 9.67 -17.48 -12.45
CA LYS A 141 8.90 -18.48 -11.70
C LYS A 141 8.23 -17.89 -10.46
N ILE A 142 8.46 -16.62 -10.16
CA ILE A 142 7.86 -15.95 -9.01
C ILE A 142 6.49 -15.42 -9.43
N PHE A 143 5.45 -15.82 -8.71
CA PHE A 143 4.07 -15.45 -9.01
C PHE A 143 3.87 -13.92 -9.09
N GLN A 144 4.44 -13.16 -8.15
CA GLN A 144 4.38 -11.70 -8.12
C GLN A 144 5.07 -11.07 -9.33
N VAL A 145 6.21 -11.61 -9.77
CA VAL A 145 6.91 -11.13 -10.98
C VAL A 145 6.07 -11.41 -12.23
N GLN A 146 5.40 -12.56 -12.32
CA GLN A 146 4.51 -12.86 -13.45
C GLN A 146 3.35 -11.87 -13.52
N LYS A 147 2.72 -11.56 -12.39
CA LYS A 147 1.65 -10.54 -12.32
C LYS A 147 2.17 -9.15 -12.69
N PHE A 148 3.33 -8.76 -12.17
CA PHE A 148 3.96 -7.48 -12.54
C PHE A 148 4.31 -7.41 -14.03
N LYS A 149 4.81 -8.50 -14.62
CA LYS A 149 5.08 -8.59 -16.06
C LYS A 149 3.81 -8.49 -16.90
N ALA A 150 2.69 -9.04 -16.43
CA ALA A 150 1.39 -8.88 -17.09
C ALA A 150 0.97 -7.41 -17.12
N PHE A 151 1.09 -6.70 -16.00
CA PHE A 151 0.87 -5.25 -15.94
C PHE A 151 1.80 -4.51 -16.92
N LYS A 152 3.11 -4.76 -16.85
CA LYS A 152 4.09 -4.07 -17.69
C LYS A 152 3.82 -4.31 -19.18
N LYS A 153 3.45 -5.53 -19.57
CA LYS A 153 3.10 -5.86 -20.95
C LYS A 153 1.91 -5.02 -21.44
N GLU A 154 0.84 -4.92 -20.66
CA GLU A 154 -0.30 -4.08 -21.05
C GLU A 154 0.08 -2.59 -21.04
N ALA A 155 0.89 -2.13 -20.09
CA ALA A 155 1.43 -0.77 -20.09
C ALA A 155 2.26 -0.48 -21.36
N ASP A 156 3.09 -1.41 -21.81
CA ASP A 156 3.84 -1.30 -23.07
C ASP A 156 2.87 -1.23 -24.27
N THR A 157 1.73 -1.94 -24.24
CA THR A 157 0.71 -1.81 -25.29
C THR A 157 0.04 -0.44 -25.30
N VAL A 158 -0.15 0.20 -24.13
CA VAL A 158 -0.62 1.59 -24.04
C VAL A 158 0.39 2.51 -24.70
N THR A 159 1.68 2.42 -24.33
CA THR A 159 2.71 3.27 -24.94
C THR A 159 2.83 3.07 -26.45
N ALA A 160 2.67 1.84 -26.94
CA ALA A 160 2.69 1.53 -28.36
C ALA A 160 1.48 2.13 -29.11
N ALA A 161 0.30 2.13 -28.48
CA ALA A 161 -0.90 2.76 -29.03
C ALA A 161 -0.79 4.29 -29.05
N LEU A 162 -0.24 4.90 -27.98
CA LEU A 162 0.01 6.34 -27.90
C LEU A 162 1.00 6.81 -28.98
N LYS A 163 2.10 6.07 -29.20
CA LYS A 163 3.07 6.35 -30.29
C LYS A 163 2.42 6.32 -31.67
N LYS A 164 1.41 5.46 -31.86
CA LYS A 164 0.64 5.34 -33.11
C LYS A 164 -0.56 6.29 -33.16
N LYS A 165 -0.73 7.18 -32.17
CA LYS A 165 -1.86 8.10 -32.01
C LYS A 165 -3.24 7.39 -32.02
N LYS A 166 -3.27 6.13 -31.60
CA LYS A 166 -4.49 5.32 -31.52
C LYS A 166 -5.09 5.41 -30.13
N ILE A 167 -5.74 6.55 -29.85
CA ILE A 167 -6.35 6.83 -28.55
C ILE A 167 -7.35 5.76 -28.09
N PRO A 168 -8.28 5.25 -28.93
CA PRO A 168 -9.21 4.22 -28.47
C PRO A 168 -8.50 2.90 -28.09
N ASP A 169 -7.45 2.52 -28.82
CA ASP A 169 -6.64 1.35 -28.51
C ASP A 169 -5.86 1.55 -27.19
N ALA A 170 -5.34 2.78 -26.97
CA ALA A 170 -4.65 3.15 -25.74
C ALA A 170 -5.58 3.10 -24.52
N THR A 171 -6.81 3.60 -24.65
CA THR A 171 -7.85 3.52 -23.60
C THR A 171 -8.22 2.06 -23.28
N ALA A 172 -8.41 1.22 -24.29
CA ALA A 172 -8.71 -0.19 -24.10
C ALA A 172 -7.54 -0.97 -23.47
N ALA A 173 -6.30 -0.62 -23.83
CA ALA A 173 -5.10 -1.16 -23.20
C ALA A 173 -4.93 -0.65 -21.76
N TYR A 174 -5.28 0.61 -21.47
CA TYR A 174 -5.22 1.18 -20.11
C TYR A 174 -6.17 0.46 -19.15
N ALA A 175 -7.38 0.11 -19.59
CA ALA A 175 -8.31 -0.67 -18.78
C ALA A 175 -7.73 -2.04 -18.40
N ARG A 176 -7.06 -2.71 -19.36
CA ARG A 176 -6.38 -3.99 -19.13
C ARG A 176 -5.16 -3.85 -18.22
N ALA A 177 -4.36 -2.81 -18.42
CA ALA A 177 -3.24 -2.48 -17.56
C ALA A 177 -3.70 -2.17 -16.12
N SER A 178 -4.82 -1.46 -15.96
CA SER A 178 -5.40 -1.16 -14.64
C SER A 178 -5.81 -2.44 -13.91
N ALA A 179 -6.54 -3.33 -14.59
CA ALA A 179 -6.92 -4.62 -14.01
C ALA A 179 -5.68 -5.47 -13.65
N ALA A 180 -4.66 -5.49 -14.50
CA ALA A 180 -3.42 -6.21 -14.24
C ALA A 180 -2.60 -5.60 -13.09
N LEU A 181 -2.66 -4.27 -12.91
CA LEU A 181 -2.05 -3.57 -11.78
C LEU A 181 -2.73 -3.95 -10.48
N ASP A 182 -4.06 -4.00 -10.45
CA ASP A 182 -4.83 -4.42 -9.28
C ASP A 182 -4.54 -5.88 -8.91
N ASP A 183 -4.48 -6.76 -9.91
CA ASP A 183 -4.05 -8.16 -9.76
C ASP A 183 -2.65 -8.27 -9.13
N TYR A 184 -1.72 -7.41 -9.56
CA TYR A 184 -0.38 -7.34 -9.00
C TYR A 184 -0.40 -6.82 -7.55
N MET A 185 -1.11 -5.73 -7.26
CA MET A 185 -1.22 -5.15 -5.93
C MET A 185 -1.80 -6.16 -4.93
N ASN A 186 -2.85 -6.87 -5.32
CA ASN A 186 -3.41 -7.98 -4.55
C ASN A 186 -2.37 -9.10 -4.30
N ALA A 187 -1.56 -9.44 -5.31
CA ALA A 187 -0.55 -10.49 -5.18
C ALA A 187 0.63 -10.13 -4.24
N VAL A 188 0.93 -8.84 -4.07
CA VAL A 188 1.95 -8.35 -3.12
C VAL A 188 1.39 -7.98 -1.74
N GLY A 189 0.06 -7.91 -1.64
CA GLY A 189 -0.68 -7.53 -0.43
C GLY A 189 -0.65 -6.04 -0.15
N LEU A 190 -0.93 -5.22 -1.19
CA LEU A 190 -1.04 -3.76 -1.15
C LEU A 190 -2.43 -3.27 -1.55
#